data_AF-A0A6G0SX24-F1
#
_entry.id   AF-A0A6G0SX24-F1
#
_cell.length_a   1.000
_cell.length_b   1.000
_cell.length_c   1.000
_cell.angle_alpha   90.00
_cell.angle_beta   90.00
_cell.angle_gamma   90.00
#
_symmetry.space_group_name_H-M   'P 1'
#
loop_
_entity.id
_entity.type
_entity.pdbx_description
1 polymer ?
#
loop_
_entity_poly.entity_id
_entity_poly.type
_entity_poly.pdbx_seq_one_letter_code
_entity_poly.pdbx_strand_id
1 'polypeptide(L)'
;MCANEKAKQRLLQGIIIRLAGKARAAVKFRSIQSWTELKDTLKTSLEPQRTTPHLYLELYSIKQKGDKDVMTYSSRIEALQTLILEQETNGKSAEVATAFEDSLKAQTIQVFIEGLGKLKDFIKARNPSTLDKAIEAAREEERVRKSHDESKRFYEPSAKQNHGKTLTKKPSTPCFHCGNMGHWAKDCRPL
;
A
#
# COMPACT_ATOMS: atom_id res chain seq x y z
N MET A 1 -23.06 -20.34 40.87
CA MET A 1 -21.62 -20.57 41.03
C MET A 1 -20.95 -19.26 41.45
N CYS A 2 -20.93 -18.96 42.75
CA CYS A 2 -20.41 -17.70 43.30
C CYS A 2 -18.92 -17.86 43.65
N ALA A 3 -18.05 -17.73 42.66
CA ALA A 3 -16.62 -17.62 42.91
C ALA A 3 -16.31 -16.24 43.57
N ASN A 4 -16.37 -16.23 44.90
CA ASN A 4 -15.69 -15.36 45.86
C ASN A 4 -15.49 -13.88 45.44
N GLU A 5 -16.53 -13.08 45.58
CA GLU A 5 -16.52 -11.64 45.26
C GLU A 5 -15.45 -10.85 46.04
N LYS A 6 -15.16 -11.28 47.28
CA LYS A 6 -14.08 -10.73 48.09
C LYS A 6 -12.69 -11.03 47.50
N ALA A 7 -12.50 -12.20 46.90
CA ALA A 7 -11.25 -12.53 46.22
C ALA A 7 -11.07 -11.69 44.95
N LYS A 8 -12.13 -11.46 44.16
CA LYS A 8 -12.08 -10.59 42.98
C LYS A 8 -11.68 -9.16 43.33
N GLN A 9 -12.25 -8.59 44.40
CA GLN A 9 -11.87 -7.24 44.84
C GLN A 9 -10.42 -7.16 45.32
N ARG A 10 -9.93 -8.15 46.07
CA ARG A 10 -8.51 -8.20 46.48
C ARG A 10 -7.57 -8.32 45.28
N LEU A 11 -7.94 -9.13 44.29
CA LEU A 11 -7.18 -9.25 43.05
C LEU A 11 -7.17 -7.93 42.27
N LEU A 12 -8.32 -7.25 42.16
CA LEU A 12 -8.43 -5.95 41.49
C LEU A 12 -7.50 -4.91 42.15
N GLN A 13 -7.54 -4.79 43.47
CA GLN A 13 -6.65 -3.88 44.21
C GLN A 13 -5.18 -4.25 44.03
N GLY A 14 -4.85 -5.54 44.09
CA GLY A 14 -3.49 -6.03 43.83
C GLY A 14 -2.99 -5.70 42.42
N ILE A 15 -3.86 -5.80 41.41
CA ILE A 15 -3.54 -5.45 40.02
C ILE A 15 -3.29 -3.94 39.91
N ILE A 16 -4.18 -3.11 40.46
CA ILE A 16 -4.05 -1.63 40.42
C ILE A 16 -2.72 -1.17 41.03
N ILE A 17 -2.33 -1.75 42.16
CA ILE A 17 -1.06 -1.42 42.85
C ILE A 17 0.17 -1.80 42.00
N ARG A 18 0.08 -2.89 41.22
CA ARG A 18 1.18 -3.38 40.37
C ARG A 18 1.28 -2.70 39.00
N LEU A 19 0.32 -1.85 38.64
CA LEU A 19 0.42 -1.08 37.40
C LEU A 19 1.62 -0.11 37.46
N ALA A 20 2.33 0.02 36.34
CA ALA A 20 3.52 0.86 36.22
C ALA A 20 3.43 1.77 34.98
N GLY A 21 4.25 2.82 34.95
CA GLY A 21 4.37 3.73 33.81
C GLY A 21 3.04 4.37 33.39
N LYS A 22 2.76 4.36 32.09
CA LYS A 22 1.54 4.96 31.50
C LYS A 22 0.25 4.34 32.05
N ALA A 23 0.26 3.03 32.33
CA ALA A 23 -0.90 2.33 32.89
C ALA A 23 -1.22 2.81 34.31
N ARG A 24 -0.19 3.04 35.13
CA ARG A 24 -0.36 3.64 36.45
C ARG A 24 -0.89 5.07 36.36
N ALA A 25 -0.35 5.87 35.44
CA ALA A 25 -0.79 7.24 35.23
C ALA A 25 -2.27 7.33 34.83
N ALA A 26 -2.75 6.39 34.00
CA ALA A 26 -4.14 6.29 33.54
C ALA A 26 -5.15 6.09 34.68
N VAL A 27 -4.78 5.31 35.70
CA VAL A 27 -5.68 4.93 36.80
C VAL A 27 -5.46 5.76 38.08
N LYS A 28 -4.35 6.51 38.18
CA LYS A 28 -3.89 7.18 39.41
C LYS A 28 -4.93 8.09 40.08
N PHE A 29 -5.79 8.72 39.28
CA PHE A 29 -6.79 9.68 39.74
C PHE A 29 -8.23 9.18 39.58
N ARG A 30 -8.43 7.88 39.36
CA ARG A 30 -9.75 7.27 39.14
C ARG A 30 -10.06 6.25 40.22
N SER A 31 -11.29 6.28 40.73
CA SER A 31 -11.83 5.28 41.65
C SER A 31 -12.33 4.08 40.86
N ILE A 32 -11.49 3.08 40.64
CA ILE A 32 -11.85 1.88 39.88
C ILE A 32 -12.37 0.80 40.81
N GLN A 33 -13.67 0.47 40.68
CA GLN A 33 -14.37 -0.45 41.59
C GLN A 33 -14.64 -1.82 40.97
N SER A 34 -14.45 -1.95 39.66
CA SER A 34 -14.73 -3.19 38.92
C SER A 34 -13.64 -3.52 37.91
N TRP A 35 -13.55 -4.81 37.56
CA TRP A 35 -12.65 -5.28 36.51
C TRP A 35 -12.99 -4.70 35.13
N THR A 36 -14.28 -4.51 34.85
CA THR A 36 -14.76 -3.90 33.61
C THR A 36 -14.29 -2.44 33.50
N GLU A 37 -14.46 -1.65 34.56
CA GLU A 37 -14.00 -0.27 34.60
C GLU A 37 -12.48 -0.14 34.50
N LEU A 38 -11.73 -1.07 35.12
CA LEU A 38 -10.27 -1.13 34.97
C LEU A 38 -9.88 -1.39 33.51
N LYS A 39 -10.49 -2.40 32.91
CA LYS A 39 -10.21 -2.83 31.53
C LYS A 39 -10.52 -1.69 30.56
N ASP A 40 -11.67 -1.04 30.70
CA ASP A 40 -12.08 0.05 29.82
C ASP A 40 -11.17 1.26 29.99
N THR A 41 -10.84 1.64 31.23
CA THR A 41 -9.91 2.76 31.49
C THR A 41 -8.54 2.52 30.87
N LEU A 42 -7.99 1.31 31.03
CA LEU A 42 -6.69 0.95 30.47
C LEU A 42 -6.74 0.90 28.94
N LYS A 43 -7.80 0.35 28.36
CA LYS A 43 -8.03 0.38 26.91
C LYS A 43 -8.06 1.81 26.39
N THR A 44 -8.94 2.66 26.93
CA THR A 44 -9.07 4.05 26.48
C THR A 44 -7.77 4.84 26.60
N SER A 45 -6.96 4.60 27.64
CA SER A 45 -5.74 5.37 27.88
C SER A 45 -4.48 4.81 27.21
N LEU A 46 -4.43 3.52 26.87
CA LEU A 46 -3.21 2.85 26.41
C LEU A 46 -3.33 2.25 25.02
N GLU A 47 -4.54 1.91 24.56
CA GLU A 47 -4.70 1.65 23.13
C GLU A 47 -4.35 2.96 22.41
N PRO A 48 -3.42 2.93 21.44
CA PRO A 48 -3.30 4.04 20.52
C PRO A 48 -4.64 4.12 19.79
N GLN A 49 -5.52 4.98 20.28
CA GLN A 49 -6.63 5.48 19.50
C GLN A 49 -5.97 6.22 18.35
N ARG A 50 -5.72 5.53 17.23
CA ARG A 50 -5.46 6.23 15.97
C ARG A 50 -6.70 7.06 15.78
N THR A 51 -6.60 8.34 16.11
CA THR A 51 -7.72 9.26 16.04
C THR A 51 -8.21 9.26 14.60
N THR A 52 -9.51 9.44 14.36
CA THR A 52 -10.04 9.44 12.99
C THR A 52 -9.22 10.34 12.05
N PRO A 53 -8.79 11.56 12.44
CA PRO A 53 -7.94 12.39 11.61
C PRO A 53 -6.62 11.73 11.20
N HIS A 54 -5.98 10.97 12.10
CA HIS A 54 -4.75 10.25 11.77
C HIS A 54 -5.01 9.13 10.75
N LEU A 55 -6.13 8.41 10.86
CA LEU A 55 -6.52 7.39 9.89
C LEU A 55 -6.80 8.01 8.51
N TYR A 56 -7.47 9.16 8.45
CA TYR A 56 -7.66 9.90 7.19
C TYR A 56 -6.33 10.35 6.58
N LEU A 57 -5.40 10.88 7.38
CA LEU A 57 -4.07 11.24 6.89
C LEU A 57 -3.31 10.02 6.34
N GLU A 58 -3.43 8.87 6.99
CA GLU A 58 -2.85 7.62 6.51
C GLU A 58 -3.51 7.15 5.20
N LEU A 59 -4.84 7.24 5.10
CA LEU A 59 -5.60 6.92 3.89
C LEU A 59 -5.16 7.81 2.72
N TYR A 60 -5.10 9.13 2.89
CA TYR A 60 -4.72 10.03 1.79
C TYR A 60 -3.25 9.97 1.39
N SER A 61 -2.38 9.48 2.27
CA SER A 61 -0.94 9.34 1.99
C SER A 61 -0.54 7.96 1.46
N ILE A 62 -1.46 6.98 1.48
CA ILE A 62 -1.16 5.63 1.04
C ILE A 62 -0.97 5.57 -0.48
N LYS A 63 0.11 4.90 -0.90
CA LYS A 63 0.42 4.66 -2.32
C LYS A 63 0.90 3.23 -2.50
N GLN A 64 0.68 2.67 -3.69
CA GLN A 64 1.27 1.41 -4.07
C GLN A 64 2.80 1.59 -4.14
N LYS A 65 3.55 0.78 -3.41
CA LYS A 65 5.02 0.75 -3.57
C LYS A 65 5.35 -0.05 -4.83
N GLY A 66 6.35 0.37 -5.58
CA GLY A 66 6.68 -0.23 -6.89
C GLY A 66 7.10 -1.70 -6.86
N ASP A 67 7.40 -2.25 -5.68
CA ASP A 67 7.74 -3.64 -5.40
C ASP A 67 6.56 -4.47 -4.86
N LYS A 68 5.44 -3.83 -4.50
CA LYS A 68 4.29 -4.49 -3.89
C LYS A 68 3.15 -4.66 -4.90
N ASP A 69 2.53 -5.83 -4.86
CA ASP A 69 1.38 -6.16 -5.70
C ASP A 69 0.15 -5.28 -5.38
N VAL A 70 -0.78 -5.24 -6.33
CA VAL A 70 -2.05 -4.51 -6.17
C VAL A 70 -2.84 -5.03 -4.97
N MET A 71 -2.79 -6.34 -4.68
CA MET A 71 -3.52 -6.97 -3.58
C MET A 71 -3.08 -6.47 -2.20
N THR A 72 -1.77 -6.41 -1.94
CA THR A 72 -1.25 -5.92 -0.67
C THR A 72 -1.57 -4.44 -0.49
N TYR A 73 -1.58 -3.68 -1.59
CA TYR A 73 -1.99 -2.28 -1.56
C TYR A 73 -3.49 -2.13 -1.25
N SER A 74 -4.36 -2.90 -1.92
CA SER A 74 -5.81 -2.85 -1.70
C SER A 74 -6.19 -3.26 -0.28
N SER A 75 -5.62 -4.35 0.24
CA SER A 75 -5.93 -4.81 1.61
C SER A 75 -5.57 -3.79 2.68
N ARG A 76 -4.53 -2.97 2.46
CA ARG A 76 -4.19 -1.87 3.38
C ARG A 76 -5.21 -0.73 3.32
N ILE A 77 -5.75 -0.46 2.14
CA ILE A 77 -6.81 0.54 1.97
C ILE A 77 -8.10 0.07 2.62
N GLU A 78 -8.51 -1.18 2.36
CA GLU A 78 -9.69 -1.80 2.97
C GLU A 78 -9.60 -1.78 4.49
N ALA A 79 -8.44 -2.13 5.06
CA ALA A 79 -8.22 -2.07 6.50
C ALA A 79 -8.41 -0.65 7.08
N LEU A 80 -7.90 0.38 6.39
CA LEU A 80 -8.10 1.77 6.81
C LEU A 80 -9.57 2.18 6.68
N GLN A 81 -10.23 1.80 5.58
CA GLN A 81 -11.64 2.09 5.36
C GLN A 81 -12.51 1.48 6.47
N THR A 82 -12.34 0.19 6.79
CA THR A 82 -13.07 -0.48 7.86
C THR A 82 -12.88 0.21 9.21
N LEU A 83 -11.64 0.54 9.57
CA LEU A 83 -11.35 1.23 10.84
C LEU A 83 -11.97 2.63 10.92
N ILE A 84 -11.93 3.39 9.82
CA ILE A 84 -12.57 4.71 9.77
C ILE A 84 -14.08 4.58 9.89
N LEU A 85 -14.71 3.62 9.19
CA LEU A 85 -16.15 3.38 9.31
C LEU A 85 -16.54 2.99 10.73
N GLU A 86 -15.80 2.08 11.37
CA GLU A 86 -16.07 1.67 12.75
C GLU A 86 -15.98 2.86 13.72
N GLN A 87 -14.98 3.73 13.57
CA GLN A 87 -14.82 4.91 14.43
C GLN A 87 -15.88 5.98 14.17
N GLU A 88 -16.17 6.26 12.90
CA GLU A 88 -17.11 7.33 12.52
C GLU A 88 -18.57 6.92 12.66
N THR A 89 -18.93 5.65 12.56
CA THR A 89 -20.33 5.21 12.69
C THR A 89 -20.73 4.86 14.11
N ASN A 90 -19.76 4.74 15.03
CA ASN A 90 -20.02 4.39 16.43
C ASN A 90 -20.96 5.41 17.10
N GLY A 91 -22.13 4.92 17.54
CA GLY A 91 -23.14 5.73 18.24
C GLY A 91 -23.94 6.69 17.36
N LYS A 92 -23.80 6.64 16.02
CA LYS A 92 -24.60 7.45 15.08
C LYS A 92 -25.86 6.69 14.63
N SER A 93 -26.86 7.41 14.10
CA SER A 93 -28.06 6.77 13.51
C SER A 93 -27.71 6.01 12.23
N ALA A 94 -28.58 5.07 11.84
CA ALA A 94 -28.40 4.30 10.62
C ALA A 94 -28.33 5.19 9.37
N GLU A 95 -29.15 6.25 9.27
CA GLU A 95 -29.10 7.14 8.09
C GLU A 95 -27.77 7.89 8.01
N VAL A 96 -27.28 8.38 9.15
CA VAL A 96 -26.01 9.11 9.22
C VAL A 96 -24.85 8.18 8.92
N ALA A 97 -24.86 6.96 9.44
CA ALA A 97 -23.82 5.96 9.18
C ALA A 97 -23.75 5.60 7.69
N THR A 98 -24.88 5.38 7.03
CA THR A 98 -24.95 5.09 5.58
C THR A 98 -24.41 6.26 4.76
N ALA A 99 -24.78 7.50 5.08
CA ALA A 99 -24.27 8.67 4.36
C ALA A 99 -22.74 8.84 4.49
N PHE A 100 -22.18 8.55 5.67
CA PHE A 100 -20.73 8.50 5.87
C PHE A 100 -20.08 7.37 5.08
N GLU A 101 -20.70 6.19 5.06
CA GLU A 101 -20.21 5.03 4.32
C GLU A 101 -20.11 5.33 2.82
N ASP A 102 -21.16 5.91 2.23
CA ASP A 102 -21.18 6.27 0.81
C ASP A 102 -20.11 7.31 0.48
N SER A 103 -19.98 8.35 1.32
CA SER A 103 -18.95 9.37 1.15
C SER A 103 -17.53 8.79 1.23
N LEU A 104 -17.28 7.91 2.22
CA LEU A 104 -15.98 7.29 2.40
C LEU A 104 -15.65 6.30 1.29
N LYS A 105 -16.62 5.53 0.80
CA LYS A 105 -16.43 4.64 -0.35
C LYS A 105 -15.99 5.42 -1.59
N ALA A 106 -16.63 6.55 -1.88
CA ALA A 106 -16.25 7.40 -3.00
C ALA A 106 -14.81 7.94 -2.85
N GLN A 107 -14.45 8.42 -1.64
CA GLN A 107 -13.08 8.88 -1.34
C GLN A 107 -12.06 7.75 -1.48
N THR A 108 -12.40 6.54 -1.00
CA THR A 108 -11.51 5.38 -1.05
C THR A 108 -11.20 4.94 -2.48
N ILE A 109 -12.20 4.97 -3.37
CA ILE A 109 -11.99 4.70 -4.81
C ILE A 109 -11.00 5.70 -5.39
N GLN A 110 -11.19 6.99 -5.10
CA GLN A 110 -10.29 8.04 -5.59
C GLN A 110 -8.86 7.86 -5.07
N VAL A 111 -8.70 7.61 -3.77
CA VAL A 111 -7.40 7.36 -3.13
C VAL A 111 -6.70 6.15 -3.73
N PHE A 112 -7.44 5.05 -3.93
CA PHE A 112 -6.92 3.84 -4.56
C PHE A 112 -6.36 4.15 -5.96
N ILE A 113 -7.17 4.80 -6.81
CA ILE A 113 -6.78 5.14 -8.18
C ILE A 113 -5.56 6.08 -8.20
N GLU A 114 -5.53 7.10 -7.35
CA GLU A 114 -4.42 8.07 -7.30
C GLU A 114 -3.11 7.43 -6.81
N GLY A 115 -3.18 6.41 -5.95
CA GLY A 115 -2.01 5.70 -5.45
C GLY A 115 -1.53 4.54 -6.32
N LEU A 116 -2.28 4.16 -7.37
CA LEU A 116 -1.92 3.12 -8.35
C LEU A 116 -0.87 3.62 -9.36
N GLY A 117 0.39 3.80 -8.95
CA GLY A 117 1.51 4.31 -9.77
C GLY A 117 1.34 4.31 -11.31
N LYS A 118 1.74 3.22 -11.99
CA LYS A 118 1.66 3.10 -13.47
C LYS A 118 0.29 2.66 -14.00
N LEU A 119 -0.56 2.14 -13.11
CA LEU A 119 -1.87 1.58 -13.48
C LEU A 119 -2.98 2.66 -13.49
N LYS A 120 -2.74 3.80 -12.82
CA LYS A 120 -3.68 4.90 -12.57
C LYS A 120 -4.47 5.31 -13.80
N ASP A 121 -3.79 5.68 -14.89
CA ASP A 121 -4.46 6.26 -16.07
C ASP A 121 -5.40 5.24 -16.74
N PHE A 122 -5.01 3.97 -16.75
CA PHE A 122 -5.84 2.88 -17.26
C PHE A 122 -7.10 2.68 -16.41
N ILE A 123 -6.95 2.69 -15.08
CA ILE A 123 -8.09 2.49 -14.17
C ILE A 123 -9.02 3.71 -14.17
N LYS A 124 -8.48 4.93 -14.28
CA LYS A 124 -9.28 6.15 -14.48
C LYS A 124 -10.17 6.05 -15.72
N ALA A 125 -9.61 5.58 -16.84
CA ALA A 125 -10.36 5.42 -18.09
C ALA A 125 -11.51 4.41 -17.97
N ARG A 126 -11.38 3.39 -17.10
CA ARG A 126 -12.45 2.40 -16.84
C ARG A 126 -13.58 2.92 -15.94
N ASN A 127 -13.38 4.04 -15.24
CA ASN A 127 -14.38 4.68 -14.36
C ASN A 127 -15.12 3.68 -13.43
N PRO A 128 -14.41 2.99 -12.52
CA PRO A 128 -15.02 1.97 -11.66
C PRO A 128 -16.02 2.57 -10.67
N SER A 129 -17.18 1.94 -10.55
CA SER A 129 -18.26 2.37 -9.64
C SER A 129 -18.07 1.91 -8.19
N THR A 130 -17.20 0.92 -7.94
CA THR A 130 -16.93 0.36 -6.62
C THR A 130 -15.44 0.06 -6.47
N LEU A 131 -14.97 -0.03 -5.22
CA LEU A 131 -13.58 -0.37 -4.91
C LEU A 131 -13.22 -1.76 -5.46
N ASP A 132 -14.09 -2.76 -5.30
CA ASP A 132 -13.86 -4.12 -5.81
C ASP A 132 -13.63 -4.15 -7.33
N LYS A 133 -14.45 -3.42 -8.08
CA LYS A 133 -14.28 -3.30 -9.54
C LYS A 133 -12.97 -2.62 -9.90
N ALA A 134 -12.55 -1.62 -9.13
CA ALA A 134 -11.27 -0.96 -9.32
C ALA A 134 -10.10 -1.93 -9.05
N ILE A 135 -10.18 -2.72 -7.98
CA ILE A 135 -9.17 -3.73 -7.61
C ILE A 135 -9.09 -4.81 -8.68
N GLU A 136 -10.22 -5.38 -9.11
CA GLU A 136 -10.26 -6.40 -10.16
C GLU A 136 -9.64 -5.90 -11.46
N ALA A 137 -10.02 -4.70 -11.90
CA ALA A 137 -9.45 -4.07 -13.09
C ALA A 137 -7.95 -3.84 -12.96
N ALA A 138 -7.47 -3.40 -11.79
CA ALA A 138 -6.06 -3.15 -11.53
C ALA A 138 -5.23 -4.45 -11.52
N ARG A 139 -5.77 -5.53 -10.94
CA ARG A 139 -5.13 -6.85 -10.92
C ARG A 139 -5.00 -7.45 -12.31
N GLU A 140 -6.07 -7.38 -13.10
CA GLU A 140 -6.05 -7.91 -14.46
C GLU A 140 -5.03 -7.14 -15.31
N GLU A 141 -4.98 -5.82 -15.17
CA GLU A 141 -4.00 -5.00 -15.87
C GLU A 141 -2.55 -5.26 -15.38
N GLU A 142 -2.34 -5.47 -14.08
CA GLU A 142 -1.04 -5.88 -13.54
C GLU A 142 -0.56 -7.21 -14.14
N ARG A 143 -1.48 -8.18 -14.27
CA ARG A 143 -1.21 -9.48 -14.89
C ARG A 143 -0.84 -9.35 -16.38
N VAL A 144 -1.60 -8.54 -17.13
CA VAL A 144 -1.33 -8.28 -18.55
C VAL A 144 0.02 -7.59 -18.74
N ARG A 145 0.32 -6.56 -17.96
CA ARG A 145 1.61 -5.86 -18.03
C ARG A 145 2.78 -6.75 -17.66
N LYS A 146 2.65 -7.59 -16.63
CA LYS A 146 3.68 -8.56 -16.25
C LYS A 146 3.94 -9.55 -17.38
N SER A 147 2.89 -10.09 -18.00
CA SER A 147 2.98 -10.99 -19.15
C SER A 147 3.65 -10.31 -20.36
N HIS A 148 3.29 -9.07 -20.64
CA HIS A 148 3.90 -8.28 -21.71
C HIS A 148 5.39 -8.01 -21.45
N ASP A 149 5.76 -7.65 -20.22
CA ASP A 149 7.16 -7.44 -19.81
C ASP A 149 7.97 -8.74 -19.88
N GLU A 150 7.39 -9.88 -19.49
CA GLU A 150 8.03 -11.20 -19.60
C GLU A 150 8.23 -11.60 -21.07
N SER A 151 7.22 -11.40 -21.92
CA SER A 151 7.31 -11.65 -23.35
C SER A 151 8.37 -10.75 -24.00
N LYS A 152 8.39 -9.46 -23.63
CA LYS A 152 9.38 -8.51 -24.10
C LYS A 152 10.80 -8.92 -23.71
N ARG A 153 11.01 -9.44 -22.49
CA ARG A 153 12.32 -9.98 -22.06
C ARG A 153 12.76 -11.22 -22.86
N PHE A 154 11.81 -12.02 -23.36
CA PHE A 154 12.12 -13.20 -24.15
C PHE A 154 12.48 -12.85 -25.61
N TYR A 155 11.81 -11.84 -26.19
CA TYR A 155 12.01 -11.44 -27.58
C TYR A 155 13.01 -10.27 -27.77
N GLU A 156 13.30 -9.47 -26.74
CA GLU A 156 14.39 -8.50 -26.81
C GLU A 156 15.75 -9.23 -26.74
N PRO A 157 16.58 -9.18 -27.80
CA PRO A 157 17.96 -9.59 -27.68
C PRO A 157 18.60 -8.69 -26.61
N SER A 158 19.45 -9.25 -25.76
CA SER A 158 20.11 -8.52 -24.67
C SER A 158 20.83 -7.26 -25.17
N ALA A 159 20.11 -6.13 -25.23
CA ALA A 159 20.66 -4.81 -25.50
C ALA A 159 21.26 -4.25 -24.21
N LYS A 160 22.18 -5.02 -23.64
CA LYS A 160 23.16 -4.54 -22.65
C LYS A 160 24.54 -4.89 -23.15
N GLN A 161 24.95 -4.20 -24.21
CA GLN A 161 26.30 -3.66 -24.32
C GLN A 161 26.27 -2.45 -25.24
N ASN A 162 26.86 -1.36 -24.74
CA ASN A 162 27.29 -0.16 -25.46
C ASN A 162 26.26 0.94 -25.69
N HIS A 163 26.09 1.73 -24.63
CA HIS A 163 26.03 3.18 -24.78
C HIS A 163 27.40 3.66 -25.35
N GLY A 164 27.55 3.53 -26.66
CA GLY A 164 28.75 3.92 -27.38
C GLY A 164 28.35 4.18 -28.82
N LYS A 165 28.32 5.46 -29.19
CA LYS A 165 28.18 5.97 -30.56
C LYS A 165 28.82 4.99 -31.55
N THR A 166 28.03 4.39 -32.44
CA THR A 166 28.52 3.60 -33.56
C THR A 166 29.21 4.53 -34.57
N LEU A 167 30.41 4.98 -34.24
CA LEU A 167 31.42 5.25 -35.24
C LEU A 167 31.70 3.88 -35.87
N THR A 168 31.22 3.69 -37.10
CA THR A 168 31.60 2.57 -37.94
C THR A 168 33.13 2.56 -38.01
N LYS A 169 33.77 1.72 -37.18
CA LYS A 169 35.22 1.55 -37.19
C LYS A 169 35.58 0.95 -38.54
N LYS A 170 35.94 1.81 -39.48
CA LYS A 170 36.57 1.43 -40.74
C LYS A 170 37.81 0.58 -40.40
N PRO A 171 38.08 -0.48 -41.17
CA PRO A 171 39.22 -1.35 -40.88
C PRO A 171 40.53 -0.56 -40.95
N SER A 172 41.41 -0.80 -39.97
CA SER A 172 42.73 -0.18 -39.88
C SER A 172 43.75 -0.80 -40.86
N THR A 173 43.39 -1.91 -41.48
CA THR A 173 44.20 -2.60 -42.49
C THR A 173 43.83 -2.14 -43.90
N PRO A 174 44.80 -2.05 -44.83
CA PRO A 174 44.50 -1.78 -46.23
C PRO A 174 43.61 -2.88 -46.80
N CYS A 175 42.70 -2.50 -47.71
CA CYS A 175 41.82 -3.44 -48.39
C CYS A 175 42.64 -4.46 -49.20
N PHE A 176 42.35 -5.75 -49.04
CA PHE A 176 43.05 -6.83 -49.76
C PHE A 176 42.77 -6.86 -51.27
N HIS A 177 41.75 -6.14 -51.77
CA HIS A 177 41.44 -6.07 -53.20
C HIS A 177 42.07 -4.87 -53.91
N CYS A 178 42.07 -3.68 -53.30
CA CYS A 178 42.54 -2.45 -53.95
C CYS A 178 43.69 -1.73 -53.21
N GLY A 179 44.09 -2.22 -52.04
CA GLY A 179 45.13 -1.61 -51.21
C GLY A 179 44.71 -0.34 -50.46
N ASN A 180 43.54 0.24 -50.76
CA ASN A 180 43.08 1.48 -50.11
C ASN A 180 42.52 1.23 -48.69
N MET A 181 42.70 2.20 -47.80
CA MET A 181 42.20 2.11 -46.41
C MET A 181 40.72 2.51 -46.32
N GLY A 182 40.11 2.25 -45.16
CA GLY A 182 38.82 2.87 -44.82
C GLY A 182 37.57 2.09 -45.23
N HIS A 183 37.71 0.87 -45.75
CA HIS A 183 36.60 -0.02 -46.12
C HIS A 183 37.04 -1.48 -46.06
N TRP A 184 36.09 -2.41 -45.91
CA TRP A 184 36.39 -3.85 -45.95
C TRP A 184 36.50 -4.35 -47.39
N ALA A 185 37.24 -5.43 -47.60
CA ALA A 185 37.37 -6.10 -48.90
C ALA A 185 36.00 -6.35 -49.58
N LYS A 186 35.00 -6.78 -48.80
CA LYS A 186 33.62 -7.00 -49.27
C LYS A 186 32.91 -5.75 -49.81
N ASP A 187 33.32 -4.55 -49.36
CA ASP A 187 32.73 -3.27 -49.73
C ASP A 187 33.59 -2.55 -50.79
N CYS A 188 34.58 -3.23 -51.36
CA CYS A 188 35.48 -2.69 -52.36
C CYS A 188 34.72 -2.50 -53.68
N ARG A 189 34.65 -1.25 -54.17
CA ARG A 189 34.04 -0.95 -55.47
C ARG A 189 35.06 -1.30 -56.58
N PRO A 190 34.76 -2.24 -57.49
CA PRO A 190 35.59 -2.48 -58.66
C PRO A 190 35.61 -1.21 -59.52
N LEU A 191 36.80 -0.82 -59.99
CA LEU A 191 36.95 0.19 -61.04
C LEU A 191 36.63 -0.44 -62.40
#